data_AF-A0A2S8BAI6-F1
#
_entry.id   AF-A0A2S8BAI6-F1
#
_cell.length_a   1.000
_cell.length_b   1.000
_cell.length_c   1.000
_cell.angle_alpha   90.00
_cell.angle_beta   90.00
_cell.angle_gamma   90.00
#
_symmetry.space_group_name_H-M   'P 1'
#
loop_
_entity.id
_entity.type
_entity.pdbx_description
1 polymer ?
#
loop_
_entity_poly.entity_id
_entity_poly.type
_entity_poly.pdbx_seq_one_letter_code
_entity_poly.pdbx_strand_id
1 'polypeptide(L)'
;MTGDLASTIVPKSDQLNADDLIAGPITITVRDAYVRKGEDQPCYIFYEGDNGKPYKPNKGQRRLLMLVWKTDESKDFIGRSMTLFRNPDVLWAGKPEGGIQVSHVSHITEAQTHMITVRRGLRVAMTVKPLAIDNQRGDNGAREVADDLIRRAEAAPDVEALAALAEVPGIIKRREWLRDTDPALYDKVGEAFEARERELTPADTATPDNPTAAEGPADDDRGDQFDGTDEAPAWRKAVDDHLDAIRAAETVLDLKSAINRFEQHREFLSADALAEVEAAENDRAGRLNPLAGG
;
A
#
# COMPACT_ATOMS: atom_id res chain seq x y z
N MET A 1 -8.99 -24.11 -22.67
CA MET A 1 -7.84 -23.27 -22.29
C MET A 1 -7.41 -22.52 -23.54
N THR A 2 -7.67 -21.22 -23.60
CA THR A 2 -7.27 -20.38 -24.73
C THR A 2 -5.83 -19.96 -24.47
N GLY A 3 -4.89 -20.38 -25.33
CA GLY A 3 -3.46 -20.11 -25.15
C GLY A 3 -3.12 -18.66 -25.48
N ASP A 4 -2.37 -18.00 -24.59
CA ASP A 4 -1.81 -16.68 -24.84
C ASP A 4 -0.53 -16.80 -25.69
N LEU A 5 -0.65 -16.47 -26.98
CA LEU A 5 0.45 -16.51 -27.96
C LEU A 5 1.57 -15.52 -27.62
N ALA A 6 1.28 -14.43 -26.88
CA ALA A 6 2.28 -13.43 -26.52
C ALA A 6 3.42 -14.05 -25.69
N SER A 7 3.11 -15.04 -24.86
CA SER A 7 4.10 -15.75 -24.03
C SER A 7 5.18 -16.51 -24.81
N THR A 8 4.92 -16.87 -26.08
CA THR A 8 5.79 -17.75 -26.88
C THR A 8 6.85 -17.01 -27.70
N ILE A 9 6.69 -15.69 -27.85
CA ILE A 9 7.56 -14.83 -28.66
C ILE A 9 8.51 -13.97 -27.82
N VAL A 10 8.45 -14.10 -26.49
CA VAL A 10 9.24 -13.31 -25.54
C VAL A 10 10.73 -13.71 -25.63
N PRO A 11 11.63 -12.83 -26.10
CA PRO A 11 13.06 -13.13 -26.15
C PRO A 11 13.62 -13.31 -24.73
N LYS A 12 14.63 -14.20 -24.57
CA LYS A 12 15.49 -14.20 -23.38
C LYS A 12 16.31 -12.90 -23.38
N SER A 13 15.76 -11.88 -22.74
CA SER A 13 16.34 -10.55 -22.60
C SER A 13 16.28 -10.17 -21.14
N ASP A 14 17.31 -9.50 -20.65
CA ASP A 14 17.45 -8.97 -19.28
C ASP A 14 16.76 -7.60 -19.13
N GLN A 15 15.95 -7.20 -20.11
CA GLN A 15 15.27 -5.92 -20.16
C GLN A 15 13.95 -6.04 -20.94
N LEU A 16 13.06 -5.06 -20.69
CA LEU A 16 11.86 -4.85 -21.50
C LEU A 16 12.26 -4.41 -22.92
N ASN A 17 11.76 -5.11 -23.94
CA ASN A 17 12.08 -4.85 -25.33
C ASN A 17 10.91 -4.12 -26.01
N ALA A 18 11.21 -3.36 -27.06
CA ALA A 18 10.17 -2.66 -27.83
C ALA A 18 9.17 -3.65 -28.46
N ASP A 19 9.62 -4.85 -28.82
CA ASP A 19 8.78 -5.90 -29.38
C ASP A 19 7.79 -6.49 -28.36
N ASP A 20 8.11 -6.44 -27.06
CA ASP A 20 7.19 -6.85 -25.99
C ASP A 20 5.95 -5.91 -25.93
N LEU A 21 6.03 -4.72 -26.54
CA LEU A 21 4.95 -3.72 -26.61
C LEU A 21 4.23 -3.69 -27.98
N ILE A 22 4.42 -4.71 -28.82
CA ILE A 22 3.71 -4.84 -30.11
C ILE A 22 2.20 -4.97 -29.91
N ALA A 23 1.78 -5.70 -28.88
CA ALA A 23 0.37 -5.89 -28.55
C ALA A 23 -0.30 -4.59 -28.11
N GLY A 24 0.48 -3.62 -27.62
CA GLY A 24 -0.01 -2.30 -27.24
C GLY A 24 0.83 -1.65 -26.13
N PRO A 25 0.50 -0.41 -25.75
CA PRO A 25 1.09 0.27 -24.61
C PRO A 25 0.79 -0.47 -23.30
N ILE A 26 1.72 -0.41 -22.36
CA ILE A 26 1.53 -0.88 -20.97
C ILE A 26 1.71 0.28 -20.01
N THR A 27 0.97 0.25 -18.91
CA THR A 27 1.19 1.17 -17.79
C THR A 27 1.94 0.44 -16.70
N ILE A 28 3.06 1.02 -16.26
CA ILE A 28 3.93 0.45 -15.23
C ILE A 28 3.97 1.36 -14.00
N THR A 29 4.06 0.75 -12.81
CA THR A 29 4.34 1.44 -11.54
C THR A 29 5.78 1.15 -11.12
N VAL A 30 6.59 2.18 -10.91
CA VAL A 30 8.00 2.02 -10.55
C VAL A 30 8.12 1.45 -9.14
N ARG A 31 8.76 0.29 -9.01
CA ARG A 31 9.08 -0.36 -7.73
C ARG A 31 10.45 0.07 -7.22
N ASP A 32 11.43 0.16 -8.11
CA ASP A 32 12.80 0.51 -7.78
C ASP A 32 13.48 1.15 -9.00
N ALA A 33 14.46 2.03 -8.78
CA ALA A 33 15.25 2.62 -9.85
C ALA A 33 16.65 3.00 -9.39
N TYR A 34 17.66 2.58 -10.15
CA TYR A 34 19.06 2.90 -9.86
C TYR A 34 19.85 3.25 -11.12
N VAL A 35 21.00 3.89 -10.90
CA VAL A 35 21.92 4.32 -11.96
C VAL A 35 23.27 3.62 -11.82
N ARG A 36 23.71 2.92 -12.89
CA ARG A 36 25.06 2.35 -13.01
C ARG A 36 25.87 3.14 -14.03
N LYS A 37 26.76 4.00 -13.54
CA LYS A 37 27.64 4.81 -14.40
C LYS A 37 28.61 3.89 -15.17
N GLY A 38 28.88 4.20 -16.43
CA GLY A 38 29.84 3.48 -17.28
C GLY A 38 29.22 2.45 -18.23
N GLU A 39 27.92 2.17 -18.12
CA GLU A 39 27.18 1.33 -19.06
C GLU A 39 26.49 2.18 -20.15
N ASP A 40 26.28 1.60 -21.34
CA ASP A 40 25.60 2.28 -22.47
C ASP A 40 24.16 2.70 -22.10
N GLN A 41 23.48 1.89 -21.28
CA GLN A 41 22.15 2.15 -20.74
C GLN A 41 22.20 2.16 -19.20
N PRO A 42 22.65 3.27 -18.60
CA PRO A 42 23.02 3.30 -17.19
C PRO A 42 21.83 3.40 -16.24
N CYS A 43 20.59 3.49 -16.73
CA CYS A 43 19.40 3.71 -15.90
C CYS A 43 18.52 2.48 -15.97
N TYR A 44 18.20 1.93 -14.81
CA TYR A 44 17.38 0.75 -14.63
C TYR A 44 16.12 1.17 -13.88
N ILE A 45 14.95 0.93 -14.48
CA ILE A 45 13.65 1.19 -13.85
C ILE A 45 12.93 -0.16 -13.71
N PHE A 46 12.86 -0.67 -12.49
CA PHE A 46 12.10 -1.86 -12.13
C PHE A 46 10.67 -1.47 -11.80
N TYR A 47 9.73 -2.33 -12.16
CA TYR A 47 8.31 -2.04 -12.02
C TYR A 47 7.53 -3.27 -11.56
N GLU A 48 6.33 -3.05 -11.05
CA GLU A 48 5.42 -4.12 -10.65
C GLU A 48 5.15 -5.05 -11.83
N GLY A 49 5.43 -6.35 -11.66
CA GLY A 49 5.25 -7.35 -12.72
C GLY A 49 6.33 -7.36 -13.79
N ASP A 50 7.49 -6.71 -13.56
CA ASP A 50 8.58 -6.68 -14.55
C ASP A 50 9.21 -8.03 -14.86
N ASN A 51 8.98 -9.07 -14.04
CA ASN A 51 9.52 -10.42 -14.21
C ASN A 51 11.03 -10.44 -14.48
N GLY A 52 11.77 -9.53 -13.84
CA GLY A 52 13.23 -9.40 -14.02
C GLY A 52 13.66 -8.70 -15.31
N LYS A 53 12.72 -8.06 -16.03
CA LYS A 53 12.94 -7.27 -17.25
C LYS A 53 12.67 -5.78 -16.99
N PRO A 54 13.62 -5.06 -16.37
CA PRO A 54 13.48 -3.63 -16.13
C PRO A 54 13.37 -2.86 -17.46
N TYR A 55 12.73 -1.69 -17.37
CA TYR A 55 12.77 -0.69 -18.44
C TYR A 55 14.09 0.08 -18.36
N LYS A 56 14.87 0.05 -19.45
CA LYS A 56 16.12 0.81 -19.59
C LYS A 56 15.93 1.99 -20.56
N PRO A 57 15.54 3.19 -20.09
CA PRO A 57 15.22 4.31 -20.96
C PRO A 57 16.44 4.81 -21.75
N ASN A 58 16.23 5.10 -23.04
CA ASN A 58 17.25 5.76 -23.85
C ASN A 58 17.54 7.19 -23.35
N LYS A 59 18.59 7.82 -23.90
CA LYS A 59 19.04 9.15 -23.45
C LYS A 59 17.97 10.25 -23.60
N GLY A 60 17.13 10.17 -24.62
CA GLY A 60 16.03 11.12 -24.82
C GLY A 60 14.95 10.95 -23.76
N GLN A 61 14.52 9.71 -23.52
CA GLN A 61 13.49 9.39 -22.52
C GLN A 61 13.94 9.71 -21.09
N ARG A 62 15.22 9.51 -20.75
CA ARG A 62 15.78 9.94 -19.46
C ARG A 62 15.63 11.45 -19.24
N ARG A 63 16.00 12.25 -20.24
CA ARG A 63 15.86 13.72 -20.18
C ARG A 63 14.40 14.14 -20.03
N LEU A 64 13.51 13.47 -20.75
CA LEU A 64 12.07 13.72 -20.66
C LEU A 64 11.54 13.46 -19.26
N LEU A 65 11.84 12.28 -18.69
CA LEU A 65 11.40 11.93 -17.33
C LEU A 65 11.93 12.92 -16.29
N MET A 66 13.21 13.29 -16.34
CA MET A 66 13.79 14.27 -15.41
C MET A 66 13.08 15.64 -15.47
N LEU A 67 12.75 16.10 -16.68
CA LEU A 67 12.05 17.39 -16.87
C LEU A 67 10.60 17.35 -16.38
N VAL A 68 9.89 16.27 -16.70
CA VAL A 68 8.46 16.14 -16.38
C VAL A 68 8.25 15.92 -14.89
N TRP A 69 9.08 15.10 -14.27
CA TRP A 69 9.03 14.80 -12.83
C TRP A 69 9.86 15.73 -11.95
N LYS A 70 10.59 16.67 -12.57
CA LYS A 70 11.37 17.72 -11.90
C LYS A 70 12.35 17.18 -10.86
N THR A 71 12.98 16.05 -11.17
CA THR A 71 13.98 15.39 -10.32
C THR A 71 15.03 14.68 -11.16
N ASP A 72 16.27 14.69 -10.68
CA ASP A 72 17.41 13.93 -11.21
C ASP A 72 17.77 12.71 -10.36
N GLU A 73 17.06 12.51 -9.24
CA GLU A 73 17.26 11.42 -8.30
C GLU A 73 16.42 10.20 -8.69
N SER A 74 17.05 9.03 -8.90
CA SER A 74 16.34 7.83 -9.34
C SER A 74 15.34 7.31 -8.29
N LYS A 75 15.65 7.46 -7.00
CA LYS A 75 14.77 7.08 -5.89
C LYS A 75 13.41 7.80 -5.93
N ASP A 76 13.35 9.01 -6.46
CA ASP A 76 12.12 9.81 -6.51
C ASP A 76 11.13 9.27 -7.55
N PHE A 77 11.56 8.32 -8.38
CA PHE A 77 10.70 7.67 -9.37
C PHE A 77 9.83 6.59 -8.72
N ILE A 78 10.22 6.04 -7.56
CA ILE A 78 9.50 4.97 -6.87
C ILE A 78 8.06 5.41 -6.56
N GLY A 79 7.10 4.53 -6.82
CA GLY A 79 5.66 4.79 -6.67
C GLY A 79 5.04 5.62 -7.81
N ARG A 80 5.84 6.24 -8.69
CA ARG A 80 5.30 6.92 -9.88
C ARG A 80 4.99 5.91 -10.97
N SER A 81 3.90 6.16 -11.69
CA SER A 81 3.47 5.37 -12.85
C SER A 81 3.72 6.07 -14.19
N MET A 82 3.93 5.29 -15.24
CA MET A 82 4.06 5.78 -16.62
C MET A 82 3.50 4.79 -17.65
N THR A 83 2.98 5.29 -18.77
CA THR A 83 2.58 4.45 -19.91
C THR A 83 3.69 4.38 -20.95
N LEU A 84 4.22 3.18 -21.13
CA LEU A 84 5.23 2.83 -22.12
C LEU A 84 4.56 2.35 -23.40
N PHE A 85 5.04 2.79 -24.55
CA PHE A 85 4.57 2.32 -25.85
C PHE A 85 5.72 2.12 -26.83
N ARG A 86 5.49 1.27 -27.84
CA ARG A 86 6.41 1.11 -28.97
C ARG A 86 6.23 2.27 -29.95
N ASN A 87 7.30 3.04 -30.16
CA ASN A 87 7.40 3.98 -31.27
C ASN A 87 8.24 3.33 -32.40
N PRO A 88 7.64 3.01 -33.57
CA PRO A 88 8.35 2.35 -34.67
C PRO A 88 9.38 3.26 -35.37
N ASP A 89 9.27 4.58 -35.24
CA ASP A 89 10.13 5.55 -35.94
C ASP A 89 11.47 5.79 -35.22
N VAL A 90 11.66 5.19 -34.04
CA VAL A 90 12.92 5.32 -33.30
C VAL A 90 14.03 4.61 -34.08
N LEU A 91 15.07 5.38 -34.40
CA LEU A 91 16.21 4.88 -35.16
C LEU A 91 17.25 4.21 -34.25
N TRP A 92 17.67 3.01 -34.63
CA TRP A 92 18.85 2.34 -34.12
C TRP A 92 19.84 2.14 -35.28
N ALA A 93 21.10 2.54 -35.08
CA ALA A 93 22.14 2.51 -36.13
C ALA A 93 21.70 3.12 -37.51
N GLY A 94 20.79 4.10 -37.48
CA GLY A 94 20.26 4.75 -38.69
C GLY A 94 19.06 4.06 -39.36
N LYS A 95 18.58 2.94 -38.82
CA LYS A 95 17.39 2.22 -39.31
C LYS A 95 16.23 2.31 -38.32
N PRO A 96 14.97 2.38 -38.76
CA PRO A 96 13.79 2.40 -37.89
C PRO A 96 13.53 1.00 -37.34
N GLU A 97 14.26 0.62 -36.29
CA GLU A 97 14.05 -0.64 -35.56
C GLU A 97 12.94 -0.50 -34.51
N GLY A 98 12.59 0.74 -34.15
CA GLY A 98 11.62 1.06 -33.13
C GLY A 98 12.24 1.11 -31.73
N GLY A 99 11.48 1.65 -30.79
CA GLY A 99 11.96 1.86 -29.43
C GLY A 99 10.84 2.20 -28.47
N ILE A 100 11.12 2.04 -27.18
CA ILE A 100 10.16 2.32 -26.12
C ILE A 100 10.16 3.83 -25.83
N GLN A 101 8.98 4.43 -25.78
CA GLN A 101 8.76 5.81 -25.38
C GLN A 101 7.68 5.94 -24.31
N VAL A 102 7.68 7.07 -23.61
CA VAL A 102 6.70 7.41 -22.58
C VAL A 102 5.63 8.32 -23.19
N SER A 103 4.36 7.95 -23.05
CA SER A 103 3.22 8.76 -23.52
C SER A 103 2.51 9.49 -22.39
N HIS A 104 2.46 8.86 -21.22
CA HIS A 104 1.74 9.37 -20.05
C HIS A 104 2.56 9.14 -18.78
N VAL A 105 2.48 10.06 -17.82
CA VAL A 105 3.07 9.87 -16.48
C VAL A 105 2.15 10.38 -15.38
N SER A 106 2.22 9.75 -14.22
CA SER A 106 1.62 10.26 -12.98
C SER A 106 2.38 11.49 -12.44
N HIS A 107 1.82 12.15 -11.42
CA HIS A 107 2.44 13.28 -10.72
C HIS A 107 2.67 14.53 -11.60
N ILE A 108 1.86 14.69 -12.65
CA ILE A 108 1.70 15.93 -13.40
C ILE A 108 0.21 16.20 -13.59
N THR A 109 -0.18 17.47 -13.61
CA THR A 109 -1.59 17.90 -13.70
C THR A 109 -2.01 18.24 -15.12
N GLU A 110 -1.06 18.57 -15.99
CA GLU A 110 -1.31 19.00 -17.37
C GLU A 110 -0.29 18.40 -18.35
N ALA A 111 -0.65 18.41 -19.63
CA ALA A 111 0.25 17.91 -20.67
C ALA A 111 1.47 18.82 -20.81
N GLN A 112 2.66 18.24 -20.80
CA GLN A 112 3.91 18.97 -20.93
C GLN A 112 4.59 18.60 -22.24
N THR A 113 5.07 19.61 -22.97
CA THR A 113 5.86 19.41 -24.20
C THR A 113 7.26 19.95 -24.01
N HIS A 114 8.26 19.09 -24.21
CA HIS A 114 9.67 19.41 -24.02
C HIS A 114 10.47 19.21 -25.30
N MET A 115 11.33 20.16 -25.63
CA MET A 115 12.22 20.08 -26.78
C MET A 115 13.49 19.29 -26.43
N ILE A 116 13.50 17.99 -26.70
CA ILE A 116 14.56 17.07 -26.30
C ILE A 116 15.57 16.88 -27.44
N THR A 117 16.85 17.07 -27.14
CA THR A 117 17.94 16.72 -28.07
C THR A 117 18.07 15.20 -28.15
N VAL A 118 17.75 14.61 -29.31
CA VAL A 118 17.84 13.15 -29.52
C VAL A 118 19.21 12.73 -30.06
N ARG A 119 19.79 13.53 -30.95
CA ARG A 119 21.16 13.38 -31.45
C ARG A 119 21.75 14.76 -31.75
N ARG A 120 23.06 14.82 -32.03
CA ARG A 120 23.73 16.09 -32.39
C ARG A 120 22.99 16.75 -33.56
N GLY A 121 22.56 18.00 -33.37
CA GLY A 121 21.85 18.78 -34.39
C GLY A 121 20.36 18.46 -34.56
N LEU A 122 19.78 17.52 -33.82
CA LEU A 122 18.36 17.19 -33.90
C LEU A 122 17.67 17.28 -32.53
N ARG A 123 16.68 18.16 -32.43
CA ARG A 123 15.75 18.26 -31.30
C ARG A 123 14.36 17.88 -31.76
N VAL A 124 13.65 17.15 -30.91
CA VAL A 124 12.28 16.68 -31.16
C VAL A 124 11.40 17.17 -30.02
N ALA A 125 10.23 17.70 -30.35
CA ALA A 125 9.19 17.98 -29.37
C ALA A 125 8.61 16.66 -28.86
N MET A 126 8.76 16.38 -27.57
CA MET A 126 8.15 15.22 -26.93
C MET A 126 7.06 15.71 -26.00
N THR A 127 5.83 15.28 -26.26
CA THR A 127 4.66 15.59 -25.43
C THR A 127 4.35 14.40 -24.53
N VAL A 128 4.23 14.66 -23.24
CA VAL A 128 3.76 13.70 -22.24
C VAL A 128 2.47 14.23 -21.65
N LYS A 129 1.47 13.37 -21.59
CA LYS A 129 0.17 13.69 -21.00
C LYS A 129 0.14 13.24 -19.54
N PRO A 130 -0.71 13.86 -18.70
CA PRO A 130 -1.04 13.27 -17.41
C PRO A 130 -1.53 11.86 -17.67
N LEU A 131 -0.94 10.90 -16.98
CA LEU A 131 -1.56 9.59 -16.86
C LEU A 131 -2.88 9.86 -16.18
N ALA A 132 -3.97 9.71 -16.96
CA ALA A 132 -5.23 9.30 -16.39
C ALA A 132 -4.91 7.94 -15.76
N ILE A 133 -4.39 7.99 -14.53
CA ILE A 133 -4.64 6.91 -13.59
C ILE A 133 -6.13 6.79 -13.71
N ASP A 134 -6.60 5.66 -14.23
CA ASP A 134 -8.01 5.39 -14.26
C ASP A 134 -8.52 5.80 -12.88
N ASN A 135 -9.32 6.86 -12.85
CA ASN A 135 -9.91 7.33 -11.63
C ASN A 135 -10.95 6.30 -11.15
N GLN A 136 -10.94 5.08 -11.67
CA GLN A 136 -11.24 3.88 -10.89
C GLN A 136 -10.34 3.68 -9.66
N ARG A 137 -9.36 4.53 -9.37
CA ARG A 137 -8.84 4.75 -8.00
C ARG A 137 -9.08 6.16 -7.45
N GLY A 138 -9.71 7.05 -8.21
CA GLY A 138 -10.22 8.33 -7.71
C GLY A 138 -11.58 8.17 -7.04
N ASP A 139 -12.50 7.50 -7.72
CA ASP A 139 -13.81 7.12 -7.17
C ASP A 139 -13.69 5.93 -6.22
N ASN A 140 -12.81 4.96 -6.50
CA ASN A 140 -12.55 3.87 -5.55
C ASN A 140 -11.56 4.25 -4.46
N GLY A 141 -10.72 5.28 -4.60
CA GLY A 141 -9.74 5.64 -3.56
C GLY A 141 -10.38 6.43 -2.43
N ALA A 142 -11.20 7.43 -2.76
CA ALA A 142 -12.00 8.12 -1.74
C ALA A 142 -12.96 7.14 -1.07
N ARG A 143 -13.60 6.26 -1.85
CA ARG A 143 -14.49 5.23 -1.33
C ARG A 143 -13.77 4.15 -0.52
N GLU A 144 -12.60 3.67 -0.94
CA GLU A 144 -11.80 2.67 -0.21
C GLU A 144 -11.21 3.26 1.08
N VAL A 145 -10.78 4.52 1.04
CA VAL A 145 -10.37 5.25 2.24
C VAL A 145 -11.56 5.43 3.18
N ALA A 146 -12.72 5.82 2.66
CA ALA A 146 -13.93 5.95 3.46
C ALA A 146 -14.35 4.59 4.06
N ASP A 147 -14.41 3.53 3.25
CA ASP A 147 -14.76 2.18 3.67
C ASP A 147 -13.74 1.63 4.68
N ASP A 148 -12.44 1.95 4.55
CA ASP A 148 -11.42 1.61 5.53
C ASP A 148 -11.59 2.36 6.85
N LEU A 149 -11.85 3.66 6.81
CA LEU A 149 -12.08 4.47 8.00
C LEU A 149 -13.36 4.03 8.73
N ILE A 150 -14.44 3.77 7.99
CA ILE A 150 -15.71 3.24 8.53
C ILE A 150 -15.47 1.88 9.20
N ARG A 151 -14.79 0.95 8.51
CA ARG A 151 -14.48 -0.37 9.07
C ARG A 151 -13.64 -0.29 10.34
N ARG A 152 -12.67 0.63 10.41
CA ARG A 152 -11.85 0.83 11.61
C ARG A 152 -12.66 1.43 12.76
N ALA A 153 -13.57 2.36 12.46
CA ALA A 153 -14.50 2.88 13.45
C ALA A 153 -15.39 1.74 13.99
N GLU A 154 -16.05 0.99 13.11
CA GLU A 154 -16.89 -0.17 13.47
C GLU A 154 -16.13 -1.22 14.30
N ALA A 155 -14.85 -1.43 14.02
CA ALA A 155 -14.00 -2.36 14.75
C ALA A 155 -13.47 -1.83 16.10
N ALA A 156 -13.70 -0.56 16.44
CA ALA A 156 -13.26 0.00 17.71
C ALA A 156 -14.00 -0.70 18.87
N PRO A 157 -13.29 -1.25 19.88
CA PRO A 157 -13.90 -2.03 20.95
C PRO A 157 -14.63 -1.18 21.99
N ASP A 158 -14.19 0.06 22.20
CA ASP A 158 -14.72 0.97 23.21
C ASP A 158 -14.54 2.44 22.77
N VAL A 159 -15.13 3.36 23.54
CA VAL A 159 -15.11 4.81 23.24
C VAL A 159 -13.69 5.36 23.26
N GLU A 160 -12.82 4.85 24.13
CA GLU A 160 -11.43 5.33 24.25
C GLU A 160 -10.60 4.95 23.01
N ALA A 161 -10.74 3.72 22.51
CA ALA A 161 -10.10 3.25 21.30
C ALA A 161 -10.63 3.98 20.05
N LEU A 162 -11.92 4.28 20.00
CA LEU A 162 -12.51 5.08 18.91
C LEU A 162 -11.97 6.52 18.91
N ALA A 163 -11.88 7.15 20.09
CA ALA A 163 -11.30 8.48 20.25
C ALA A 163 -9.81 8.50 19.88
N ALA A 164 -9.03 7.52 20.35
CA ALA A 164 -7.62 7.38 20.00
C ALA A 164 -7.41 7.20 18.50
N LEU A 165 -8.27 6.40 17.83
CA LEU A 165 -8.26 6.23 16.38
C LEU A 165 -8.48 7.56 15.65
N ALA A 166 -9.42 8.40 16.12
CA ALA A 166 -9.72 9.69 15.51
C ALA A 166 -8.53 10.67 15.58
N GLU A 167 -7.70 10.56 16.62
CA GLU A 167 -6.51 11.40 16.84
C GLU A 167 -5.25 10.91 16.10
N VAL A 168 -5.28 9.72 15.48
CA VAL A 168 -4.12 9.21 14.73
C VAL A 168 -3.77 10.18 13.59
N PRO A 169 -2.53 10.71 13.49
CA PRO A 169 -2.17 11.71 12.49
C PRO A 169 -2.44 11.28 11.04
N GLY A 170 -2.33 9.99 10.75
CA GLY A 170 -2.66 9.43 9.45
C GLY A 170 -4.17 9.39 9.16
N ILE A 171 -5.01 9.21 10.19
CA ILE A 171 -6.46 9.24 10.09
C ILE A 171 -6.94 10.68 9.90
N ILE A 172 -6.39 11.64 10.66
CA ILE A 172 -6.67 13.07 10.51
C ILE A 172 -6.41 13.51 9.06
N LYS A 173 -5.21 13.24 8.54
CA LYS A 173 -4.86 13.60 7.15
C LYS A 173 -5.75 12.96 6.10
N ARG A 174 -6.16 11.69 6.30
CA ARG A 174 -7.09 11.00 5.40
C ARG A 174 -8.48 11.60 5.44
N ARG A 175 -8.97 11.99 6.62
CA ARG A 175 -10.25 12.67 6.78
C ARG A 175 -10.22 14.08 6.17
N GLU A 176 -9.14 14.83 6.35
CA GLU A 176 -8.93 16.14 5.68
C GLU A 176 -8.89 15.98 4.15
N TRP A 177 -8.14 15.00 3.66
CA TRP A 177 -8.09 14.69 2.23
C TRP A 177 -9.47 14.29 1.67
N LEU A 178 -10.26 13.50 2.41
CA LEU A 178 -11.63 13.17 2.03
C LEU A 178 -12.51 14.42 1.98
N ARG A 179 -12.40 15.33 2.96
CA ARG A 179 -13.16 16.59 2.98
C ARG A 179 -12.91 17.41 1.70
N ASP A 180 -11.66 17.47 1.25
CA ASP A 180 -11.30 18.24 0.06
C ASP A 180 -11.64 17.52 -1.25
N THR A 181 -11.66 16.17 -1.24
CA THR A 181 -11.81 15.34 -2.45
C THR A 181 -13.26 14.93 -2.72
N ASP A 182 -13.98 14.48 -1.69
CA ASP A 182 -15.39 14.07 -1.73
C ASP A 182 -16.07 14.36 -0.38
N PRO A 183 -16.70 15.54 -0.24
CA PRO A 183 -17.39 15.95 1.00
C PRO A 183 -18.48 14.98 1.44
N ALA A 184 -19.17 14.30 0.52
CA ALA A 184 -20.25 13.37 0.88
C ALA A 184 -19.70 12.10 1.54
N LEU A 185 -18.54 11.61 1.09
CA LEU A 185 -17.86 10.50 1.75
C LEU A 185 -17.22 10.94 3.07
N TYR A 186 -16.73 12.17 3.18
CA TYR A 186 -16.27 12.73 4.46
C TYR A 186 -17.39 12.73 5.51
N ASP A 187 -18.57 13.23 5.13
CA ASP A 187 -19.75 13.25 6.02
C ASP A 187 -20.15 11.84 6.44
N LYS A 188 -20.20 10.90 5.48
CA LYS A 188 -20.51 9.49 5.75
C LYS A 188 -19.52 8.83 6.74
N VAL A 189 -18.23 9.13 6.63
CA VAL A 189 -17.23 8.66 7.60
C VAL A 189 -17.49 9.29 8.98
N GLY A 190 -17.82 10.58 9.03
CA GLY A 190 -18.20 11.26 10.27
C GLY A 190 -19.40 10.59 10.95
N GLU A 191 -20.47 10.35 10.19
CA GLU A 191 -21.68 9.66 10.67
C GLU A 191 -21.37 8.27 11.23
N ALA A 192 -20.45 7.51 10.61
CA ALA A 192 -20.07 6.19 11.10
C ALA A 192 -19.31 6.25 12.44
N PHE A 193 -18.42 7.23 12.62
CA PHE A 193 -17.75 7.45 13.92
C PHE A 193 -18.76 7.82 15.01
N GLU A 194 -19.68 8.74 14.73
CA GLU A 194 -20.72 9.13 15.68
C GLU A 194 -21.71 8.00 15.99
N ALA A 195 -22.08 7.20 14.98
CA ALA A 195 -22.93 6.04 15.15
C ALA A 195 -22.26 5.02 16.06
N ARG A 196 -20.98 4.73 15.83
CA ARG A 196 -20.23 3.81 16.67
C ARG A 196 -20.07 4.31 18.10
N GLU A 197 -19.77 5.60 18.28
CA GLU A 197 -19.70 6.21 19.61
C GLU A 197 -21.03 6.06 20.35
N ARG A 198 -22.16 6.29 19.68
CA ARG A 198 -23.50 6.09 20.26
C ARG A 198 -23.80 4.64 20.61
N GLU A 199 -23.32 3.67 19.82
CA GLU A 199 -23.45 2.24 20.15
C GLU A 199 -22.64 1.86 21.38
N LEU A 200 -21.44 2.41 21.50
CA LEU A 200 -20.50 2.12 22.59
C LEU A 200 -20.81 2.90 23.87
N THR A 201 -21.60 3.97 23.77
CA THR A 201 -22.08 4.74 24.92
C THR A 201 -23.45 4.17 25.31
N PRO A 202 -23.60 3.48 26.46
CA PRO A 202 -24.90 3.03 26.91
C PRO A 202 -25.81 4.26 27.05
N ALA A 203 -27.05 4.15 26.55
CA ALA A 203 -28.07 5.14 26.88
C ALA A 203 -28.12 5.22 28.41
N ASP A 204 -27.90 6.41 28.96
CA ASP A 204 -28.05 6.69 30.38
C ASP A 204 -29.54 6.54 30.74
N THR A 205 -29.97 5.30 30.94
CA THR A 205 -31.29 4.96 31.50
C THR A 205 -31.32 5.19 33.01
N ALA A 206 -30.26 5.76 33.60
CA ALA A 206 -30.16 6.10 35.01
C ALA A 206 -30.37 7.60 35.28
N THR A 207 -30.89 8.37 34.32
CA THR A 207 -31.41 9.72 34.61
C THR A 207 -32.81 9.62 35.24
N PRO A 208 -33.08 10.22 36.42
CA PRO A 208 -34.35 10.11 37.15
C PRO A 208 -35.61 10.63 36.43
N ASP A 209 -35.48 11.26 35.26
CA ASP A 209 -36.56 11.95 34.55
C ASP A 209 -37.02 11.25 33.26
N ASN A 210 -36.89 9.91 33.18
CA ASN A 210 -37.46 9.13 32.07
C ASN A 210 -38.92 8.70 32.37
N PRO A 211 -39.93 9.18 31.61
CA PRO A 211 -41.35 8.87 31.84
C PRO A 211 -41.77 7.42 31.50
N THR A 212 -40.82 6.56 31.10
CA THR A 212 -41.08 5.13 30.79
C THR A 212 -40.37 4.14 31.72
N ALA A 213 -39.82 4.59 32.84
CA ALA A 213 -39.27 3.69 33.86
C ALA A 213 -40.38 2.81 34.46
N ALA A 214 -40.48 1.56 34.00
CA ALA A 214 -41.28 0.55 34.69
C ALA A 214 -40.57 0.17 36.00
N GLU A 215 -41.26 0.34 37.12
CA GLU A 215 -40.76 -0.02 38.45
C GLU A 215 -40.37 -1.51 38.50
N GLY A 216 -39.07 -1.78 38.58
CA GLY A 216 -38.54 -3.10 38.91
C GLY A 216 -38.59 -3.36 40.42
N PRO A 217 -38.58 -4.63 40.87
CA PRO A 217 -38.75 -4.98 42.29
C PRO A 217 -37.59 -4.47 43.14
N ALA A 218 -37.92 -4.13 44.39
CA ALA A 218 -37.06 -3.44 45.34
C ALA A 218 -35.71 -4.12 45.64
N ASP A 219 -34.77 -3.22 45.92
CA ASP A 219 -33.36 -3.37 46.21
C ASP A 219 -33.14 -3.90 47.63
N ASP A 220 -33.22 -5.21 47.82
CA ASP A 220 -32.69 -5.88 49.01
C ASP A 220 -32.14 -7.25 48.60
N ASP A 221 -30.87 -7.49 48.94
CA ASP A 221 -30.05 -8.68 48.66
C ASP A 221 -29.50 -8.85 47.23
N ARG A 222 -28.41 -8.13 46.92
CA ARG A 222 -27.29 -8.70 46.17
C ARG A 222 -25.96 -8.18 46.68
N GLY A 223 -25.32 -9.01 47.49
CA GLY A 223 -24.03 -8.76 48.10
C GLY A 223 -22.90 -8.57 47.11
N ASP A 224 -21.89 -7.84 47.58
CA ASP A 224 -20.54 -7.76 47.04
C ASP A 224 -20.03 -9.14 46.60
N GLN A 225 -19.93 -9.34 45.29
CA GLN A 225 -18.93 -10.21 44.70
C GLN A 225 -18.19 -9.41 43.65
N PHE A 226 -17.16 -8.70 44.11
CA PHE A 226 -16.03 -8.35 43.29
C PHE A 226 -15.29 -9.67 43.00
N ASP A 227 -15.65 -10.35 41.92
CA ASP A 227 -14.83 -11.44 41.38
C ASP A 227 -13.68 -10.79 40.61
N GLY A 228 -12.51 -10.74 41.25
CA GLY A 228 -11.26 -10.32 40.62
C GLY A 228 -10.80 -11.30 39.54
N THR A 229 -11.59 -11.45 38.47
CA THR A 229 -11.10 -11.99 37.22
C THR A 229 -10.36 -10.86 36.52
N ASP A 230 -9.03 -10.89 36.62
CA ASP A 230 -8.14 -10.11 35.77
C ASP A 230 -8.58 -10.29 34.30
N GLU A 231 -9.28 -9.31 33.75
CA GLU A 231 -9.51 -9.26 32.31
C GLU A 231 -8.14 -9.23 31.65
N ALA A 232 -7.79 -10.33 30.98
CA ALA A 232 -6.53 -10.43 30.28
C ALA A 232 -6.38 -9.21 29.36
N PRO A 233 -5.26 -8.50 29.39
CA PRO A 233 -5.08 -7.28 28.59
C PRO A 233 -5.46 -7.54 27.13
N ALA A 234 -6.04 -6.55 26.46
CA ALA A 234 -6.53 -6.69 25.08
C ALA A 234 -5.46 -7.25 24.10
N TRP A 235 -4.17 -7.04 24.38
CA TRP A 235 -3.05 -7.58 23.61
C TRP A 235 -2.78 -9.08 23.84
N ARG A 236 -3.24 -9.69 24.95
CA ARG A 236 -2.95 -11.08 25.32
C ARG A 236 -3.47 -12.06 24.29
N LYS A 237 -4.70 -11.85 23.80
CA LYS A 237 -5.27 -12.68 22.75
C LYS A 237 -4.43 -12.66 21.46
N ALA A 238 -3.92 -11.48 21.07
CA ALA A 238 -3.07 -11.34 19.89
C ALA A 238 -1.73 -12.07 20.08
N VAL A 239 -1.15 -12.03 21.29
CA VAL A 239 0.06 -12.80 21.64
C VAL A 239 -0.22 -14.30 21.55
N ASP A 240 -1.31 -14.78 22.13
CA ASP A 240 -1.66 -16.21 22.12
C ASP A 240 -1.90 -16.71 20.68
N ASP A 241 -2.64 -15.96 19.86
CA ASP A 241 -2.87 -16.28 18.45
C ASP A 241 -1.54 -16.34 17.66
N HIS A 242 -0.57 -15.46 17.97
CA HIS A 242 0.75 -15.46 17.33
C HIS A 242 1.62 -16.62 17.79
N LEU A 243 1.63 -16.93 19.08
CA LEU A 243 2.35 -18.09 19.62
C LEU A 243 1.84 -19.39 18.99
N ASP A 244 0.54 -19.52 18.76
CA ASP A 244 -0.03 -20.66 18.05
C ASP A 244 0.38 -20.70 16.57
N ALA A 245 0.42 -19.55 15.89
CA ALA A 245 0.92 -19.46 14.52
C ALA A 245 2.41 -19.84 14.41
N ILE A 246 3.25 -19.43 15.38
CA ILE A 246 4.67 -19.82 15.47
C ILE A 246 4.78 -21.34 15.66
N ARG A 247 3.99 -21.93 16.57
CA ARG A 247 3.99 -23.37 16.83
C ARG A 247 3.60 -24.17 15.59
N ALA A 248 2.63 -23.68 14.82
CA ALA A 248 2.13 -24.32 13.60
C ALA A 248 3.03 -24.15 12.37
N ALA A 249 4.00 -23.23 12.39
CA ALA A 249 4.84 -22.92 11.23
C ALA A 249 5.79 -24.08 10.87
N GLU A 250 5.57 -24.81 9.78
CA GLU A 250 6.38 -25.96 9.36
C GLU A 250 7.64 -25.57 8.57
N THR A 251 7.66 -24.37 7.99
CA THR A 251 8.80 -23.86 7.21
C THR A 251 9.27 -22.49 7.72
N VAL A 252 10.51 -22.12 7.36
CA VAL A 252 11.05 -20.78 7.63
C VAL A 252 10.20 -19.68 6.98
N LEU A 253 9.53 -19.97 5.87
CA LEU A 253 8.65 -19.02 5.20
C LEU A 253 7.35 -18.79 5.98
N ASP A 254 6.78 -19.85 6.56
CA ASP A 254 5.58 -19.77 7.41
C ASP A 254 5.86 -18.97 8.67
N LEU A 255 7.03 -19.19 9.29
CA LEU A 255 7.48 -18.44 10.45
C LEU A 255 7.62 -16.95 10.14
N LYS A 256 8.30 -16.61 9.03
CA LYS A 256 8.45 -15.21 8.59
C LYS A 256 7.10 -14.54 8.30
N SER A 257 6.14 -15.30 7.78
CA SER A 257 4.79 -14.82 7.51
C SER A 257 3.97 -14.61 8.78
N ALA A 258 4.17 -15.44 9.82
CA ALA A 258 3.59 -15.21 11.15
C ALA A 258 4.17 -13.96 11.81
N ILE A 259 5.51 -13.82 11.82
CA ILE A 259 6.20 -12.64 12.37
C ILE A 259 5.70 -11.35 11.71
N ASN A 260 5.68 -11.30 10.37
CA ASN A 260 5.24 -10.11 9.64
C ASN A 260 3.76 -9.74 9.89
N ARG A 261 2.90 -10.72 10.19
CA ARG A 261 1.50 -10.46 10.59
C ARG A 261 1.42 -9.87 12.00
N PHE A 262 2.33 -10.27 12.89
CA PHE A 262 2.36 -9.83 14.27
C PHE A 262 3.06 -8.49 14.51
N GLU A 263 3.90 -8.02 13.57
CA GLU A 263 4.59 -6.73 13.65
C GLU A 263 3.67 -5.56 14.02
N GLN A 264 2.42 -5.56 13.55
CA GLN A 264 1.43 -4.50 13.84
C GLN A 264 0.97 -4.48 15.32
N HIS A 265 1.19 -5.58 16.06
CA HIS A 265 0.84 -5.72 17.46
C HIS A 265 2.03 -5.46 18.40
N ARG A 266 3.27 -5.45 17.89
CA ARG A 266 4.49 -5.33 18.70
C ARG A 266 4.60 -4.00 19.45
N GLU A 267 4.09 -2.91 18.87
CA GLU A 267 4.13 -1.57 19.46
C GLU A 267 3.24 -1.42 20.71
N PHE A 268 2.33 -2.37 20.95
CA PHE A 268 1.35 -2.33 22.04
C PHE A 268 1.63 -3.37 23.15
N LEU A 269 2.77 -4.06 23.09
CA LEU A 269 3.15 -5.08 24.07
C LEU A 269 3.92 -4.50 25.25
N SER A 270 3.69 -5.07 26.44
CA SER A 270 4.60 -4.87 27.56
C SER A 270 5.97 -5.49 27.26
N ALA A 271 7.01 -5.04 27.97
CA ALA A 271 8.36 -5.59 27.81
C ALA A 271 8.41 -7.12 28.06
N ASP A 272 7.61 -7.61 29.02
CA ASP A 272 7.52 -9.03 29.34
C ASP A 272 6.85 -9.84 28.22
N ALA A 273 5.79 -9.29 27.61
CA ALA A 273 5.10 -9.93 26.49
C ALA A 273 5.93 -9.93 25.21
N LEU A 274 6.70 -8.87 24.97
CA LEU A 274 7.64 -8.80 23.85
C LEU A 274 8.75 -9.86 24.01
N ALA A 275 9.28 -10.02 25.23
CA ALA A 275 10.28 -11.04 25.53
C ALA A 275 9.75 -12.47 25.33
N GLU A 276 8.49 -12.73 25.70
CA GLU A 276 7.82 -14.03 25.45
C GLU A 276 7.73 -14.34 23.95
N VAL A 277 7.28 -13.37 23.15
CA VAL A 277 7.17 -13.51 21.69
C VAL A 277 8.54 -13.72 21.05
N GLU A 278 9.53 -12.88 21.38
CA GLU A 278 10.88 -12.98 20.82
C GLU A 278 11.55 -14.30 21.18
N ALA A 279 11.34 -14.82 22.39
CA ALA A 279 11.85 -16.12 22.79
C ALA A 279 11.23 -17.26 21.94
N ALA A 280 9.92 -17.20 21.69
CA ALA A 280 9.22 -18.19 20.87
C ALA A 280 9.64 -18.14 19.39
N GLU A 281 9.78 -16.93 18.83
CA GLU A 281 10.26 -16.72 17.46
C GLU A 281 11.67 -17.28 17.27
N ASN A 282 12.58 -17.00 18.20
CA ASN A 282 13.97 -17.46 18.16
C ASN A 282 14.09 -18.98 18.35
N ASP A 283 13.34 -19.58 19.30
CA ASP A 283 13.31 -21.04 19.48
C ASP A 283 12.79 -21.75 18.22
N ARG A 284 11.69 -21.25 17.62
CA ARG A 284 11.14 -21.84 16.39
C ARG A 284 12.07 -21.66 15.20
N ALA A 285 12.68 -20.48 15.04
CA ALA A 285 13.67 -20.23 14.00
C ALA A 285 14.87 -21.17 14.12
N GLY A 286 15.34 -21.43 15.34
CA GLY A 286 16.40 -22.40 15.63
C GLY A 286 16.02 -23.83 15.21
N ARG A 287 14.80 -24.28 15.50
CA ARG A 287 14.31 -25.63 15.14
C ARG A 287 14.08 -25.81 13.64
N LEU A 288 13.69 -24.76 12.94
CA LEU A 288 13.42 -24.78 11.49
C LEU A 288 14.69 -24.52 10.64
N ASN A 289 15.79 -24.12 11.25
CA ASN A 289 17.06 -23.90 10.56
C ASN A 289 17.90 -25.19 10.54
N PRO A 290 18.11 -25.84 9.37
CA PRO A 290 18.82 -27.11 9.27
C PRO A 290 20.33 -27.03 9.57
N LEU A 291 20.88 -25.83 9.81
CA LEU A 291 22.30 -25.61 10.11
C LEU A 291 22.60 -25.49 11.62
N ALA A 292 21.59 -25.59 12.50
CA ALA A 292 21.76 -25.44 13.95
C ALA A 292 21.80 -26.78 14.72
N GLY A 293 21.61 -27.92 14.06
CA GLY A 293 21.83 -29.27 14.59
C GLY A 293 23.02 -29.93 13.89
N GLY A 294 23.97 -30.47 14.65
CA GLY A 294 25.18 -31.13 14.14
C GLY A 294 24.93 -32.43 13.37
#